data_AF-A0A1E3ZX75-F1
#
_entry.id   AF-A0A1E3ZX75-F1
#
_cell.length_a   1.000
_cell.length_b   1.000
_cell.length_c   1.000
_cell.angle_alpha   90.00
_cell.angle_beta   90.00
_cell.angle_gamma   90.00
#
_symmetry.space_group_name_H-M   'P 1'
#
loop_
_entity.id
_entity.type
_entity.pdbx_description
1 polymer ?
#
loop_
_entity_poly.entity_id
_entity_poly.type
_entity_poly.pdbx_seq_one_letter_code
_entity_poly.pdbx_strand_id
1 'polypeptide(L)'
;MKNRALLTLMIAGVSFLSCDKEKIVSEASLPSGATQFITTHFPDETVLQVKKEKDFLEKPVFDVILSNNFELEFKENGDAKKVDGNGKAIPVSVIKPEAVLTYVEEHFEDKTVVAWERDSDSKNEIEVELDNGLELKFDKDGKFLRFED
;
A
#
# COMPACT_ATOMS: atom_id res chain seq x y z
N MET A 1 45.82 -23.87 49.31
CA MET A 1 45.84 -24.90 48.24
C MET A 1 44.93 -24.38 47.12
N LYS A 2 45.38 -24.16 45.87
CA LYS A 2 45.52 -25.15 44.76
C LYS A 2 44.27 -26.05 44.60
N ASN A 3 43.63 -26.35 43.45
CA ASN A 3 43.65 -25.98 42.01
C ASN A 3 42.17 -26.16 41.49
N ARG A 4 41.70 -25.87 40.26
CA ARG A 4 42.25 -25.48 38.94
C ARG A 4 41.46 -24.28 38.36
N ALA A 5 41.77 -23.84 37.13
CA ALA A 5 40.85 -23.12 36.24
C ALA A 5 40.07 -24.09 35.32
N LEU A 6 38.97 -23.62 34.71
CA LEU A 6 38.43 -24.20 33.47
C LEU A 6 37.89 -23.08 32.55
N LEU A 7 38.08 -23.27 31.24
CA LEU A 7 37.82 -22.31 30.17
C LEU A 7 36.68 -22.83 29.28
N THR A 8 35.65 -22.01 29.04
CA THR A 8 34.58 -22.29 28.06
C THR A 8 34.15 -20.95 27.48
N LEU A 9 34.72 -20.47 26.37
CA LEU A 9 34.47 -20.84 24.96
C LEU A 9 33.13 -20.29 24.40
N MET A 10 33.28 -19.32 23.48
CA MET A 10 32.34 -18.83 22.47
C MET A 10 30.83 -18.89 22.74
N ILE A 11 30.22 -17.71 22.91
CA ILE A 11 28.99 -17.34 22.16
C ILE A 11 29.20 -15.95 21.57
N ALA A 12 29.71 -15.90 20.34
CA ALA A 12 29.55 -14.76 19.44
C ALA A 12 28.54 -15.17 18.38
N GLY A 13 27.27 -15.29 18.79
CA GLY A 13 26.16 -15.54 17.89
C GLY A 13 25.90 -14.30 17.05
N VAL A 14 26.65 -14.14 15.96
CA VAL A 14 26.30 -13.19 14.91
C VAL A 14 25.08 -13.75 14.19
N SER A 15 23.90 -13.44 14.73
CA SER A 15 22.64 -13.66 14.03
C SER A 15 22.67 -12.82 12.76
N PHE A 16 22.97 -13.47 11.63
CA PHE A 16 22.67 -12.90 10.32
C PHE A 16 21.15 -12.74 10.23
N LEU A 17 20.66 -11.55 10.57
CA LEU A 17 19.34 -11.09 10.17
C LEU A 17 19.38 -10.98 8.64
N SER A 18 18.98 -12.07 7.98
CA SER A 18 18.74 -12.05 6.54
C SER A 18 17.62 -11.05 6.29
N CYS A 19 17.95 -9.90 5.70
CA CYS A 19 16.97 -8.90 5.25
C CYS A 19 16.22 -9.42 4.02
N ASP A 20 15.47 -10.50 4.19
CA ASP A 20 14.63 -11.15 3.18
C ASP A 20 13.27 -10.41 3.12
N LYS A 21 13.32 -9.07 3.11
CA LYS A 21 12.15 -8.19 3.23
C LYS A 21 11.47 -7.89 1.91
N GLU A 22 12.23 -7.85 0.82
CA GLU A 22 11.77 -7.39 -0.48
C GLU A 22 12.08 -8.45 -1.55
N LYS A 23 11.07 -8.89 -2.28
CA LYS A 23 11.24 -9.89 -3.34
C LYS A 23 10.42 -9.55 -4.58
N ILE A 24 11.10 -9.35 -5.72
CA ILE A 24 10.43 -9.33 -7.02
C ILE A 24 9.87 -10.73 -7.30
N VAL A 25 8.58 -10.81 -7.63
CA VAL A 25 7.86 -12.06 -7.91
C VAL A 25 7.13 -11.99 -9.25
N SER A 26 6.67 -13.14 -9.74
CA SER A 26 5.81 -13.19 -10.92
C SER A 26 4.42 -12.63 -10.60
N GLU A 27 3.78 -11.98 -11.58
CA GLU A 27 2.37 -11.57 -11.54
C GLU A 27 1.42 -12.70 -11.08
N ALA A 28 1.71 -13.96 -11.45
CA ALA A 28 0.97 -15.14 -11.01
C ALA A 28 1.02 -15.40 -9.48
N SER A 29 1.76 -14.58 -8.73
CA SER A 29 1.81 -14.58 -7.26
C SER A 29 0.79 -13.63 -6.62
N LEU A 30 0.11 -12.79 -7.41
CA LEU A 30 -0.91 -11.88 -6.92
C LEU A 30 -2.13 -12.65 -6.40
N PRO A 31 -2.76 -12.20 -5.30
CA PRO A 31 -4.06 -12.72 -4.89
C PRO A 31 -5.13 -12.45 -5.96
N SER A 32 -6.15 -13.31 -6.02
CA SER A 32 -7.23 -13.16 -7.01
C SER A 32 -7.98 -11.84 -6.90
N GLY A 33 -8.10 -11.27 -5.68
CA GLY A 33 -8.68 -9.94 -5.46
C GLY A 33 -7.89 -8.84 -6.17
N ALA A 34 -6.56 -8.90 -6.12
CA ALA A 34 -5.68 -7.94 -6.79
C ALA A 34 -5.77 -8.06 -8.32
N THR A 35 -5.74 -9.29 -8.86
CA THR A 35 -5.91 -9.52 -10.31
C THR A 35 -7.28 -9.03 -10.80
N GLN A 36 -8.35 -9.26 -10.03
CA GLN A 36 -9.69 -8.76 -10.35
C GLN A 36 -9.75 -7.23 -10.28
N PHE A 37 -9.13 -6.61 -9.28
CA PHE A 37 -9.08 -5.16 -9.13
C PHE A 37 -8.37 -4.50 -10.32
N ILE A 38 -7.18 -5.00 -10.71
CA ILE A 38 -6.43 -4.51 -11.88
C ILE A 38 -7.29 -4.63 -13.14
N THR A 39 -7.87 -5.80 -13.39
CA THR A 39 -8.73 -6.03 -14.57
C THR A 39 -9.97 -5.12 -14.60
N THR A 40 -10.50 -4.73 -13.42
CA THR A 40 -11.72 -3.91 -13.30
C THR A 40 -11.43 -2.42 -13.44
N HIS A 41 -10.32 -1.95 -12.88
CA HIS A 41 -10.01 -0.52 -12.77
C HIS A 41 -8.99 -0.03 -13.80
N PHE A 42 -8.16 -0.93 -14.34
CA PHE A 42 -7.06 -0.66 -15.27
C PHE A 42 -7.05 -1.65 -16.46
N PRO A 43 -8.17 -1.82 -17.20
CA PRO A 43 -8.30 -2.87 -18.23
C PRO A 43 -7.36 -2.71 -19.42
N ASP A 44 -6.89 -1.48 -19.69
CA ASP A 44 -5.96 -1.16 -20.79
C ASP A 44 -4.47 -1.24 -20.37
N GLU A 45 -4.20 -1.55 -19.09
CA GLU A 45 -2.85 -1.59 -18.51
C GLU A 45 -2.33 -3.02 -18.31
N THR A 46 -1.01 -3.14 -18.23
CA THR A 46 -0.30 -4.40 -17.96
C THR A 46 0.58 -4.28 -16.74
N VAL A 47 0.77 -5.38 -16.01
CA VAL A 47 1.66 -5.44 -14.86
C VAL A 47 3.12 -5.50 -15.32
N LEU A 48 3.91 -4.46 -15.01
CA LEU A 48 5.35 -4.43 -15.30
C LEU A 48 6.18 -5.11 -14.21
N GLN A 49 5.76 -4.95 -12.95
CA GLN A 49 6.49 -5.47 -11.79
C GLN A 49 5.52 -5.83 -10.68
N VAL A 50 5.80 -6.93 -9.98
CA VAL A 50 5.23 -7.24 -8.67
C VAL A 50 6.35 -7.41 -7.65
N LYS A 51 6.29 -6.63 -6.58
CA LYS A 51 7.14 -6.74 -5.41
C LYS A 51 6.31 -7.38 -4.30
N LYS A 52 6.87 -8.37 -3.61
CA LYS A 52 6.26 -8.95 -2.41
C LYS A 52 7.09 -8.56 -1.20
N GLU A 53 6.42 -7.94 -0.24
CA GLU A 53 7.00 -7.44 1.00
C GLU A 53 6.25 -7.97 2.23
N LYS A 54 6.58 -7.41 3.40
CA LYS A 54 5.90 -7.62 4.67
C LYS A 54 5.57 -6.29 5.34
N ASP A 55 4.35 -6.15 5.83
CA ASP A 55 3.93 -5.04 6.70
C ASP A 55 4.55 -5.13 8.10
N PHE A 56 4.21 -4.17 8.97
CA PHE A 56 4.71 -4.14 10.37
C PHE A 56 4.23 -5.33 11.22
N LEU A 57 3.18 -6.05 10.79
CA LEU A 57 2.66 -7.27 11.40
C LEU A 57 3.24 -8.55 10.76
N GLU A 58 4.29 -8.41 9.94
CA GLU A 58 4.93 -9.47 9.17
C GLU A 58 4.01 -10.15 8.13
N LYS A 59 2.88 -9.53 7.78
CA LYS A 59 1.94 -10.04 6.77
C LYS A 59 2.36 -9.65 5.36
N PRO A 60 2.16 -10.53 4.36
CA PRO A 60 2.39 -10.19 2.96
C PRO A 60 1.67 -8.93 2.47
N VAL A 61 2.43 -8.08 1.79
CA VAL A 61 1.95 -6.96 0.97
C VAL A 61 2.50 -7.14 -0.44
N PHE A 62 1.75 -6.66 -1.44
CA PHE A 62 2.13 -6.73 -2.85
C PHE A 62 2.08 -5.36 -3.49
N ASP A 63 3.24 -4.83 -3.88
CA ASP A 63 3.35 -3.59 -4.65
C ASP A 63 3.39 -3.93 -6.14
N VAL A 64 2.62 -3.22 -6.94
CA VAL A 64 2.43 -3.49 -8.37
C VAL A 64 2.66 -2.21 -9.16
N ILE A 65 3.57 -2.27 -10.14
CA ILE A 65 3.78 -1.17 -11.08
C ILE A 65 3.09 -1.52 -12.40
N LEU A 66 2.22 -0.62 -12.89
CA LEU A 66 1.50 -0.76 -14.16
C LEU A 66 2.23 -0.06 -15.33
N SER A 67 1.85 -0.39 -16.57
CA SER A 67 2.44 0.16 -17.81
C SER A 67 2.36 1.68 -17.94
N ASN A 68 1.36 2.32 -17.35
CA ASN A 68 1.22 3.77 -17.27
C ASN A 68 2.00 4.42 -16.10
N ASN A 69 2.84 3.66 -15.37
CA ASN A 69 3.56 4.07 -14.17
C ASN A 69 2.65 4.36 -12.96
N PHE A 70 1.49 3.69 -12.86
CA PHE A 70 0.70 3.72 -11.63
C PHE A 70 1.23 2.66 -10.65
N GLU A 71 1.18 2.98 -9.37
CA GLU A 71 1.62 2.10 -8.28
C GLU A 71 0.40 1.68 -7.45
N LEU A 72 0.20 0.37 -7.29
CA LEU A 72 -0.89 -0.20 -6.53
C LEU A 72 -0.32 -1.05 -5.38
N GLU A 73 -0.86 -0.90 -4.18
CA GLU A 73 -0.50 -1.75 -3.03
C GLU A 73 -1.69 -2.63 -2.66
N PHE A 74 -1.47 -3.95 -2.53
CA PHE A 74 -2.49 -4.93 -2.14
C PHE A 74 -2.09 -5.68 -0.87
N LYS A 75 -3.07 -5.91 0.00
CA LYS A 75 -2.95 -6.76 1.20
C LYS A 75 -2.86 -8.24 0.81
N GLU A 76 -2.46 -9.10 1.74
CA GLU A 76 -2.35 -10.57 1.53
C GLU A 76 -3.60 -11.22 0.90
N ASN A 77 -4.80 -10.71 1.20
CA ASN A 77 -6.07 -11.21 0.67
C ASN A 77 -6.44 -10.66 -0.73
N GLY A 78 -5.70 -9.67 -1.25
CA GLY A 78 -5.97 -9.00 -2.52
C GLY A 78 -6.82 -7.73 -2.42
N ASP A 79 -7.18 -7.28 -1.22
CA ASP A 79 -7.81 -5.97 -1.06
C ASP A 79 -6.80 -4.87 -1.38
N ALA A 80 -7.20 -3.89 -2.19
CA ALA A 80 -6.40 -2.70 -2.44
C ALA A 80 -6.22 -1.89 -1.14
N LYS A 81 -4.97 -1.55 -0.83
CA LYS A 81 -4.58 -0.59 0.21
C LYS A 81 -4.33 0.78 -0.41
N LYS A 82 -3.49 0.86 -1.45
CA LYS A 82 -3.13 2.12 -2.12
C LYS A 82 -3.32 2.03 -3.63
N VAL A 83 -3.71 3.14 -4.24
CA VAL A 83 -3.62 3.42 -5.67
C VAL A 83 -3.00 4.80 -5.85
N ASP A 84 -1.84 4.87 -6.48
CA ASP A 84 -1.07 6.07 -6.74
C ASP A 84 -0.92 6.27 -8.25
N GLY A 85 -1.47 7.39 -8.75
CA GLY A 85 -1.39 7.77 -10.16
C GLY A 85 -0.08 8.44 -10.54
N ASN A 86 0.87 8.59 -9.61
CA ASN A 86 2.13 9.33 -9.78
C ASN A 86 1.89 10.73 -10.36
N GLY A 87 0.97 11.48 -9.72
CA GLY A 87 0.55 12.82 -10.12
C GLY A 87 -0.41 12.88 -11.33
N LYS A 88 -0.90 11.75 -11.82
CA LYS A 88 -1.98 11.68 -12.83
C LYS A 88 -3.29 11.28 -12.17
N ALA A 89 -4.41 11.74 -12.73
CA ALA A 89 -5.73 11.39 -12.21
C ALA A 89 -5.98 9.87 -12.25
N ILE A 90 -6.43 9.30 -11.14
CA ILE A 90 -6.80 7.88 -11.04
C ILE A 90 -8.24 7.65 -11.52
N PRO A 91 -8.63 6.41 -11.92
CA PRO A 91 -10.01 6.12 -12.29
C PRO A 91 -10.94 6.34 -11.10
N VAL A 92 -12.01 7.13 -11.30
CA VAL A 92 -13.01 7.43 -10.25
C VAL A 92 -13.65 6.16 -9.64
N SER A 93 -13.64 5.04 -10.37
CA SER A 93 -14.13 3.73 -9.90
C SER A 93 -13.29 3.10 -8.78
N VAL A 94 -12.05 3.58 -8.57
CA VAL A 94 -11.20 3.23 -7.42
C VAL A 94 -11.73 3.85 -6.13
N ILE A 95 -12.18 5.10 -6.19
CA ILE A 95 -12.49 5.95 -5.03
C ILE A 95 -13.73 5.40 -4.32
N LYS A 96 -13.53 4.89 -3.09
CA LYS A 96 -14.58 4.25 -2.29
C LYS A 96 -14.45 4.64 -0.81
N PRO A 97 -15.56 4.85 -0.08
CA PRO A 97 -16.94 4.84 -0.58
C PRO A 97 -17.27 6.11 -1.40
N GLU A 98 -18.40 6.07 -2.11
CA GLU A 98 -18.86 7.13 -3.03
C GLU A 98 -18.90 8.53 -2.38
N ALA A 99 -19.21 8.62 -1.09
CA ALA A 99 -19.22 9.87 -0.32
C ALA A 99 -17.86 10.62 -0.34
N VAL A 100 -16.74 9.91 -0.51
CA VAL A 100 -15.42 10.54 -0.66
C VAL A 100 -15.33 11.30 -1.98
N LEU A 101 -15.77 10.68 -3.08
CA LEU A 101 -15.81 11.33 -4.40
C LEU A 101 -16.77 12.52 -4.38
N THR A 102 -17.98 12.34 -3.83
CA THR A 102 -18.95 13.44 -3.67
C THR A 102 -18.36 14.63 -2.91
N TYR A 103 -17.65 14.40 -1.81
CA TYR A 103 -17.01 15.47 -1.04
C TYR A 103 -15.93 16.20 -1.84
N VAL A 104 -15.12 15.47 -2.62
CA VAL A 104 -14.11 16.09 -3.49
C VAL A 104 -14.78 16.93 -4.58
N GLU A 105 -15.79 16.41 -5.26
CA GLU A 105 -16.53 17.12 -6.31
C GLU A 105 -17.26 18.38 -5.78
N GLU A 106 -17.87 18.31 -4.59
CA GLU A 106 -18.61 19.43 -3.98
C GLU A 106 -17.71 20.56 -3.43
N HIS A 107 -16.47 20.26 -3.04
CA HIS A 107 -15.57 21.22 -2.40
C HIS A 107 -14.36 21.64 -3.24
N PHE A 108 -14.05 20.89 -4.30
CA PHE A 108 -12.83 21.04 -5.10
C PHE A 108 -13.11 20.87 -6.60
N GLU A 109 -14.11 21.59 -7.13
CA GLU A 109 -14.65 21.50 -8.51
C GLU A 109 -13.58 21.44 -9.63
N ASP A 110 -12.43 22.11 -9.46
CA ASP A 110 -11.31 22.17 -10.43
C ASP A 110 -10.13 21.24 -10.07
N LYS A 111 -10.29 20.26 -9.17
CA LYS A 111 -9.23 19.32 -8.73
C LYS A 111 -9.58 17.88 -9.07
N THR A 112 -8.56 17.09 -9.38
CA THR A 112 -8.64 15.66 -9.62
C THR A 112 -7.92 14.88 -8.53
N VAL A 113 -8.42 13.67 -8.23
CA VAL A 113 -7.75 12.74 -7.30
C VAL A 113 -6.60 12.05 -8.01
N VAL A 114 -5.40 12.14 -7.44
CA VAL A 114 -4.17 11.52 -7.97
C VAL A 114 -3.69 10.34 -7.12
N ALA A 115 -4.10 10.24 -5.86
CA ALA A 115 -3.90 9.05 -5.03
C ALA A 115 -5.10 8.77 -4.14
N TRP A 116 -5.32 7.48 -3.84
CA TRP A 116 -6.29 7.00 -2.87
C TRP A 116 -5.63 5.92 -2.01
N GLU A 117 -5.67 6.07 -0.69
CA GLU A 117 -5.22 5.05 0.25
C GLU A 117 -6.30 4.73 1.29
N ARG A 118 -6.38 3.46 1.69
CA ARG A 118 -7.17 3.00 2.82
C ARG A 118 -6.27 2.28 3.80
N ASP A 119 -5.88 3.02 4.85
CA ASP A 119 -4.98 2.51 5.87
C ASP A 119 -5.57 1.24 6.52
N SER A 120 -4.68 0.33 6.91
CA SER A 120 -4.97 -0.90 7.64
C SER A 120 -4.79 -0.74 9.15
N ASP A 121 -4.55 0.50 9.60
CA ASP A 121 -4.48 0.85 11.02
C ASP A 121 -5.80 0.59 11.78
N SER A 122 -5.77 0.88 13.08
CA SER A 122 -6.91 0.70 13.97
C SER A 122 -8.16 1.50 13.61
N LYS A 123 -8.04 2.56 12.80
CA LYS A 123 -9.13 3.48 12.46
C LYS A 123 -9.75 3.20 11.09
N ASN A 124 -8.98 2.61 10.17
CA ASN A 124 -9.37 2.41 8.76
C ASN A 124 -9.79 3.74 8.10
N GLU A 125 -9.03 4.81 8.39
CA GLU A 125 -9.18 6.10 7.70
C GLU A 125 -8.86 5.92 6.20
N ILE A 126 -9.50 6.76 5.38
CA ILE A 126 -9.26 6.84 3.94
C ILE A 126 -8.55 8.16 3.68
N GLU A 127 -7.53 8.12 2.84
CA GLU A 127 -6.76 9.27 2.37
C GLU A 127 -6.98 9.47 0.88
N VAL A 128 -7.06 10.73 0.47
CA VAL A 128 -7.12 11.14 -0.93
C VAL A 128 -6.14 12.30 -1.14
N GLU A 129 -5.24 12.15 -2.10
CA GLU A 129 -4.38 13.24 -2.58
C GLU A 129 -5.01 13.86 -3.84
N LEU A 130 -5.05 15.19 -3.90
CA LEU A 130 -5.47 15.96 -5.06
C LEU A 130 -4.28 16.42 -5.91
N ASP A 131 -4.51 16.74 -7.19
CA ASP A 131 -3.48 17.18 -8.15
C ASP A 131 -2.66 18.43 -7.77
N ASN A 132 -3.03 19.13 -6.70
CA ASN A 132 -2.27 20.24 -6.12
C ASN A 132 -1.45 19.85 -4.86
N GLY A 133 -1.35 18.55 -4.54
CA GLY A 133 -0.67 18.02 -3.36
C GLY A 133 -1.44 18.26 -2.05
N LEU A 134 -2.76 18.42 -2.11
CA LEU A 134 -3.59 18.52 -0.90
C LEU A 134 -4.09 17.12 -0.52
N GLU A 135 -3.78 16.69 0.70
CA GLU A 135 -4.21 15.42 1.27
C GLU A 135 -5.44 15.60 2.18
N LEU A 136 -6.44 14.74 1.99
CA LEU A 136 -7.71 14.75 2.72
C LEU A 136 -7.93 13.41 3.42
N LYS A 137 -8.24 13.44 4.71
CA LYS A 137 -8.59 12.26 5.50
C LYS A 137 -10.09 12.17 5.75
N PHE A 138 -10.61 10.97 5.58
CA PHE A 138 -12.00 10.60 5.80
C PHE A 138 -12.07 9.42 6.77
N ASP A 139 -13.20 9.26 7.46
CA ASP A 139 -13.47 8.01 8.16
C ASP A 139 -13.80 6.87 7.19
N LYS A 140 -13.90 5.65 7.72
CA LYS A 140 -14.19 4.43 6.96
C LYS A 140 -15.48 4.45 6.12
N ASP A 141 -16.40 5.39 6.42
CA ASP A 141 -17.71 5.57 5.78
C ASP A 141 -17.70 6.77 4.80
N GLY A 142 -16.56 7.44 4.63
CA GLY A 142 -16.35 8.54 3.68
C GLY A 142 -16.71 9.92 4.21
N LYS A 143 -16.88 10.09 5.52
CA LYS A 143 -17.08 11.41 6.11
C LYS A 143 -15.74 12.11 6.31
N PHE A 144 -15.60 13.32 5.78
CA PHE A 144 -14.40 14.15 5.96
C PHE A 144 -14.06 14.37 7.45
N LEU A 145 -12.78 14.25 7.77
CA LEU A 145 -12.22 14.45 9.11
C LEU A 145 -11.35 15.70 9.18
N ARG A 146 -10.35 15.79 8.30
CA ARG A 146 -9.28 16.80 8.33
C ARG A 146 -8.48 16.78 7.02
N PHE A 147 -7.66 17.81 6.81
CA PHE A 147 -6.49 17.72 5.96
C PHE A 147 -5.35 17.01 6.71
N GLU A 148 -4.41 16.39 6.00
CA GLU A 148 -3.11 16.01 6.59
C GLU A 148 -2.15 17.24 6.52
N ASP A 149 -1.16 17.29 7.42
CA ASP A 149 -0.23 18.43 7.64
C ASP A 149 1.20 18.13 7.13
#